data_AF-A0A1V6PZ37-F1
#
_entry.id   AF-A0A1V6PZ37-F1
#
_cell.length_a   1.000
_cell.length_b   1.000
_cell.length_c   1.000
_cell.angle_alpha   90.00
_cell.angle_beta   90.00
_cell.angle_gamma   90.00
#
_symmetry.space_group_name_H-M   'P 1'
#
loop_
_entity.id
_entity.type
_entity.pdbx_description
1 polymer ?
#
loop_
_entity_poly.entity_id
_entity_poly.type
_entity_poly.pdbx_seq_one_letter_code
_entity_poly.pdbx_strand_id
1 'polypeptide(L)'
;MDALHDLDDAYHHKPSNEPQLVKAMGLAELASAFPSSGGQYHFAYMVASPRSRALVAFLIGWMSIAAWCLTSASTAIVCAQMASRLATIYNPEYTVEAWQTYLIYLLIMTLATSIVCLCPNEIPQGEIILFWCSFIGFLASLVTVLATQKHRQTATEIFIHYDNPSGWNDPTAFIIGLGTCMYAYLAIDGATHIAEEVPSPGRNVPKAMGVTMLVGMITVIPWTLAFLFTTTDNSAVASSAIPIHTVYLQATNNQTAATVFTT
;
A
#
# COMPACT_ATOMS: atom_id res chain seq x y z
N MET A 1 2.70 27.16 30.71
CA MET A 1 2.09 26.16 31.62
C MET A 1 0.86 25.52 30.99
N ASP A 2 0.20 26.21 30.04
CA ASP A 2 -0.98 25.67 29.33
C ASP A 2 -0.66 24.59 28.27
N ALA A 3 0.51 24.65 27.60
CA ALA A 3 0.89 23.62 26.61
C ALA A 3 1.26 22.25 27.21
N LEU A 4 1.45 22.16 28.54
CA LEU A 4 1.66 20.89 29.24
C LEU A 4 0.34 20.27 29.75
N HIS A 5 -0.71 21.08 29.88
CA HIS A 5 -2.03 20.62 30.29
C HIS A 5 -2.81 20.01 29.10
N ASP A 6 -2.60 20.53 27.88
CA ASP A 6 -3.16 19.94 26.65
C ASP A 6 -2.55 18.56 26.30
N LEU A 7 -1.36 18.25 26.82
CA LEU A 7 -0.72 16.94 26.62
C LEU A 7 -1.27 15.86 27.55
N ASP A 8 -1.79 16.22 28.74
CA ASP A 8 -2.41 15.27 29.66
C ASP A 8 -3.82 14.85 29.21
N ASP A 9 -4.57 15.75 28.55
CA ASP A 9 -5.91 15.44 28.03
C ASP A 9 -5.87 14.51 26.80
N ALA A 10 -4.77 14.51 26.04
CA ALA A 10 -4.58 13.59 24.90
C ALA A 10 -4.34 12.12 25.34
N TYR A 11 -3.88 11.89 26.57
CA TYR A 11 -3.58 10.55 27.09
C TYR A 11 -4.83 9.73 27.47
N HIS A 12 -6.00 10.37 27.60
CA HIS A 12 -7.24 9.71 28.02
C HIS A 12 -8.12 9.22 26.86
N HIS A 13 -7.74 9.46 25.61
CA HIS A 13 -8.40 8.83 24.46
C HIS A 13 -7.88 7.40 24.28
N LYS A 14 -8.67 6.45 24.76
CA LYS A 14 -8.48 5.01 24.55
C LYS A 14 -8.32 4.76 23.02
N PRO A 15 -7.13 4.44 22.51
CA PRO A 15 -6.95 4.31 21.07
C PRO A 15 -7.72 3.07 20.61
N SER A 16 -8.52 3.24 19.55
CA SER A 16 -9.07 2.12 18.80
C SER A 16 -7.92 1.24 18.32
N ASN A 17 -8.10 -0.08 18.37
CA ASN A 17 -7.08 -1.11 18.18
C ASN A 17 -6.52 -1.23 16.74
N GLU A 18 -6.50 -0.15 15.96
CA GLU A 18 -6.02 -0.15 14.59
C GLU A 18 -4.58 0.39 14.54
N PRO A 19 -3.56 -0.48 14.40
CA PRO A 19 -2.16 -0.08 14.54
C PRO A 19 -1.70 0.93 13.50
N GLN A 20 -2.40 1.03 12.36
CA GLN A 20 -2.08 1.97 11.30
C GLN A 20 -2.69 3.35 11.53
N LEU A 21 -3.93 3.43 12.02
CA LEU A 21 -4.55 4.70 12.37
C LEU A 21 -3.79 5.39 13.50
N VAL A 22 -3.37 4.64 14.52
CA VAL A 22 -2.58 5.18 15.63
C VAL A 22 -1.23 5.73 15.13
N LYS A 23 -0.56 4.99 14.24
CA LYS A 23 0.70 5.46 13.63
C LYS A 23 0.48 6.71 12.77
N ALA A 24 -0.54 6.71 11.93
CA ALA A 24 -0.85 7.84 11.05
C ALA A 24 -1.25 9.08 11.87
N MET A 25 -2.08 8.94 12.90
CA MET A 25 -2.48 10.04 13.79
C MET A 25 -1.31 10.56 14.62
N GLY A 26 -0.51 9.69 15.23
CA GLY A 26 0.67 10.13 15.99
C GLY A 26 1.72 10.80 15.10
N LEU A 27 1.91 10.31 13.88
CA LEU A 27 2.81 10.96 12.93
C LEU A 27 2.24 12.28 12.40
N ALA A 28 0.92 12.36 12.18
CA ALA A 28 0.22 13.58 11.79
C ALA A 28 0.30 14.65 12.90
N GLU A 29 0.21 14.26 14.17
CA GLU A 29 0.41 15.16 15.31
C GLU A 29 1.84 15.72 15.34
N LEU A 30 2.85 14.85 15.19
CA LEU A 30 4.25 15.26 15.13
C LEU A 30 4.55 16.14 13.91
N ALA A 31 3.96 15.83 12.75
CA ALA A 31 4.07 16.65 11.54
C ALA A 31 3.38 18.02 11.69
N SER A 32 2.33 18.10 12.52
CA SER A 32 1.68 19.36 12.85
C SER A 32 2.56 20.23 13.76
N ALA A 33 3.19 19.62 14.77
CA ALA A 33 4.04 20.29 15.73
C ALA A 33 5.39 20.72 15.14
N PHE A 34 5.98 19.90 14.26
CA PHE A 34 7.32 20.11 13.70
C PHE A 34 7.31 20.01 12.17
N PRO A 35 6.61 20.89 11.43
CA PRO A 35 6.52 20.78 9.98
C PRO A 35 7.87 21.05 9.32
N SER A 36 8.57 19.99 8.93
CA SER A 36 9.87 20.03 8.24
C SER A 36 9.96 18.87 7.26
N SER A 37 10.60 19.12 6.11
CA SER A 37 10.90 18.08 5.11
C SER A 37 11.77 16.95 5.65
N GLY A 38 12.39 17.14 6.82
CA GLY A 38 13.14 16.10 7.52
C GLY A 38 12.28 14.97 8.10
N GLY A 39 10.95 15.10 8.12
CA GLY A 39 10.03 14.02 8.49
C GLY A 39 10.42 13.29 9.79
N GLN A 40 10.43 11.96 9.74
CA GLN A 40 10.60 11.09 10.91
C GLN A 40 11.91 11.32 11.69
N TYR A 41 13.05 11.56 11.02
CA TYR A 41 14.31 11.78 11.73
C TYR A 41 14.34 13.13 12.45
N HIS A 42 13.66 14.14 11.88
CA HIS A 42 13.52 15.45 12.51
C HIS A 42 12.62 15.37 13.74
N PHE A 43 11.49 14.66 13.64
CA PHE A 43 10.59 14.42 14.77
C PHE A 43 11.32 13.73 15.92
N ALA A 44 12.10 12.69 15.60
CA ALA A 44 12.87 11.97 16.60
C ALA A 44 13.97 12.82 17.23
N TYR A 45 14.59 13.75 16.48
CA TYR A 45 15.54 14.70 17.05
C TYR A 45 14.90 15.65 18.06
N MET A 46 13.67 16.12 17.78
CA MET A 46 12.93 17.07 18.63
C MET A 46 12.40 16.43 19.91
N VAL A 47 12.01 15.16 19.86
CA VAL A 47 11.44 14.42 21.00
C VAL A 47 12.52 13.75 21.86
N ALA A 48 13.66 13.35 21.28
CA ALA A 48 14.71 12.64 22.00
C ALA A 48 15.46 13.51 23.02
N SER A 49 15.99 12.85 24.06
CA SER A 49 16.80 13.51 25.09
C SER A 49 18.01 14.26 24.50
N PRO A 50 18.45 15.39 25.08
CA PRO A 50 19.55 16.19 24.54
C PRO A 50 20.86 15.43 24.34
N ARG A 51 21.08 14.35 25.11
CA ARG A 51 22.28 13.51 25.04
C ARG A 51 22.26 12.51 23.88
N SER A 52 21.08 12.02 23.49
CA SER A 52 20.93 10.96 22.48
C SER A 52 20.33 11.44 21.16
N ARG A 53 19.77 12.65 21.10
CA ARG A 53 19.04 13.16 19.91
C ARG A 53 19.81 13.07 18.60
N ALA A 54 21.11 13.35 18.60
CA ALA A 54 21.92 13.29 17.38
C ALA A 54 22.10 11.85 16.86
N LEU A 55 22.37 10.91 17.77
CA LEU A 55 22.52 9.49 17.43
C LEU A 55 21.19 8.90 16.97
N VAL A 56 20.09 9.19 17.68
CA VAL A 56 18.75 8.71 17.34
C VAL A 56 18.32 9.23 15.96
N ALA A 57 18.50 10.53 15.70
CA ALA A 57 18.18 11.11 14.40
C ALA A 57 19.04 10.53 13.27
N PHE A 58 20.34 10.29 13.50
CA PHE A 58 21.22 9.67 12.52
C PHE A 58 20.78 8.24 12.17
N LEU A 59 20.48 7.41 13.19
CA LEU A 59 20.01 6.05 12.96
C LEU A 59 18.66 6.04 12.23
N ILE A 60 17.72 6.89 12.62
CA ILE A 60 16.41 6.97 11.97
C ILE A 60 16.53 7.45 10.53
N GLY A 61 17.37 8.46 10.26
CA GLY A 61 17.63 8.92 8.89
C GLY A 61 18.16 7.81 7.98
N TRP A 62 19.15 7.03 8.44
CA TRP A 62 19.66 5.90 7.67
C TRP A 62 18.64 4.77 7.49
N MET A 63 17.85 4.48 8.52
CA MET A 63 16.76 3.51 8.41
C MET A 63 15.68 3.97 7.42
N SER A 64 15.34 5.25 7.38
CA SER A 64 14.39 5.82 6.41
C SER A 64 14.93 5.69 4.99
N ILE A 65 16.20 6.03 4.73
CA ILE A 65 16.81 5.86 3.41
C ILE A 65 16.75 4.39 2.98
N ALA A 66 17.17 3.47 3.86
CA ALA A 66 17.12 2.05 3.57
C ALA A 66 15.68 1.56 3.29
N ALA A 67 14.70 2.04 4.07
CA ALA A 67 13.29 1.68 3.90
C ALA A 67 12.75 2.14 2.54
N TRP A 68 13.01 3.38 2.13
CA TRP A 68 12.58 3.88 0.82
C TRP A 68 13.28 3.14 -0.34
N CYS A 69 14.58 2.86 -0.25
CA CYS A 69 15.30 2.07 -1.25
C CYS A 69 14.73 0.64 -1.38
N LEU A 70 14.49 -0.04 -0.25
CA LEU A 70 13.92 -1.39 -0.24
C LEU A 70 12.48 -1.39 -0.76
N THR A 71 11.70 -0.35 -0.46
CA THR A 71 10.33 -0.20 -0.95
C THR A 71 10.31 -0.04 -2.47
N SER A 72 11.17 0.83 -3.03
CA SER A 72 11.29 0.98 -4.48
C SER A 72 11.71 -0.32 -5.16
N ALA A 73 12.70 -1.03 -4.60
CA ALA A 73 13.15 -2.31 -5.13
C ALA A 73 12.04 -3.39 -5.05
N SER A 74 11.31 -3.45 -3.93
CA SER A 74 10.18 -4.36 -3.70
C SER A 74 9.06 -4.15 -4.72
N THR A 75 8.64 -2.89 -4.93
CA THR A 75 7.58 -2.57 -5.89
C THR A 75 8.00 -2.92 -7.32
N ALA A 76 9.23 -2.59 -7.72
CA ALA A 76 9.71 -2.89 -9.07
C ALA A 76 9.80 -4.41 -9.35
N ILE A 77 10.21 -5.23 -8.36
CA ILE A 77 10.26 -6.68 -8.56
C ILE A 77 8.86 -7.30 -8.66
N VAL A 78 7.88 -6.80 -7.89
CA VAL A 78 6.49 -7.24 -8.00
C VAL A 78 5.94 -6.94 -9.39
N CYS A 79 6.16 -5.73 -9.93
CA CYS A 79 5.74 -5.39 -11.29
C CYS A 79 6.42 -6.28 -12.36
N ALA A 80 7.73 -6.54 -12.21
CA ALA A 80 8.47 -7.39 -13.14
C ALA A 80 7.98 -8.85 -13.11
N GLN A 81 7.70 -9.38 -11.92
CA GLN A 81 7.13 -10.71 -11.74
C GLN A 81 5.73 -10.77 -12.36
N MET A 82 4.88 -9.78 -12.11
CA MET A 82 3.53 -9.73 -12.67
C MET A 82 3.56 -9.74 -14.20
N ALA A 83 4.37 -8.87 -14.82
CA ALA A 83 4.53 -8.82 -16.27
C ALA A 83 5.03 -10.15 -16.86
N SER A 84 6.02 -10.77 -16.22
CA SER A 84 6.55 -12.06 -16.68
C SER A 84 5.53 -13.18 -16.57
N ARG A 85 4.75 -13.21 -15.48
CA ARG A 85 3.71 -14.23 -15.25
C ARG A 85 2.52 -14.04 -16.17
N LEU A 86 2.13 -12.81 -16.51
CA LEU A 86 1.10 -12.55 -17.51
C LEU A 86 1.49 -13.10 -18.89
N ALA A 87 2.76 -13.06 -19.28
CA ALA A 87 3.22 -13.65 -20.53
C ALA A 87 2.96 -15.17 -20.61
N THR A 88 3.05 -15.89 -19.48
CA THR A 88 2.76 -17.35 -19.42
C THR A 88 1.29 -17.67 -19.62
N ILE A 89 0.38 -16.74 -19.28
CA ILE A 89 -1.06 -16.93 -19.45
C ILE A 89 -1.46 -16.92 -20.94
N TYR A 90 -0.76 -16.12 -21.76
CA TYR A 90 -1.00 -16.05 -23.20
C TYR A 90 -0.16 -17.05 -24.00
N ASN A 91 0.99 -17.46 -23.48
CA ASN A 91 1.87 -18.45 -24.10
C ASN A 91 2.20 -19.56 -23.09
N PRO A 92 1.39 -20.64 -23.02
CA PRO A 92 1.56 -21.70 -22.03
C PRO A 92 2.89 -22.47 -22.16
N GLU A 93 3.49 -22.48 -23.35
CA GLU A 93 4.80 -23.11 -23.59
C GLU A 93 5.98 -22.25 -23.11
N TYR A 94 5.74 -20.97 -22.78
CA TYR A 94 6.77 -20.07 -22.32
C TYR A 94 7.04 -20.27 -20.82
N THR A 95 8.23 -20.77 -20.49
CA THR A 95 8.70 -20.88 -19.11
C THR A 95 9.47 -19.62 -18.72
N VAL A 96 8.98 -18.89 -17.71
CA VAL A 96 9.67 -17.71 -17.18
C VAL A 96 10.92 -18.13 -16.44
N GLU A 97 12.07 -17.64 -16.92
CA GLU A 97 13.36 -17.81 -16.24
C GLU A 97 13.68 -16.59 -15.35
N ALA A 98 14.46 -16.82 -14.29
CA ALA A 98 14.77 -15.78 -13.30
C ALA A 98 15.50 -14.58 -13.93
N TRP A 99 16.37 -14.80 -14.91
CA TRP A 99 17.10 -13.72 -15.58
C TRP A 99 16.20 -12.83 -16.45
N GLN A 100 15.12 -13.37 -17.02
CA GLN A 100 14.16 -12.60 -17.81
C GLN A 100 13.40 -11.62 -16.91
N THR A 101 12.94 -12.11 -15.75
CA THR A 101 12.32 -11.26 -14.71
C THR A 101 13.29 -10.17 -14.25
N TYR A 102 14.58 -10.51 -14.09
CA TYR A 102 15.60 -9.54 -13.68
C TYR A 102 15.86 -8.45 -14.74
N LEU A 103 15.84 -8.78 -16.04
CA LEU A 103 15.97 -7.78 -17.10
C LEU A 103 14.77 -6.81 -17.12
N ILE A 104 13.55 -7.32 -16.93
CA ILE A 104 12.35 -6.48 -16.82
C ILE A 104 12.44 -5.58 -15.59
N TYR A 105 12.91 -6.11 -14.46
CA TYR A 105 13.18 -5.33 -13.24
C TYR A 105 14.18 -4.19 -13.50
N LEU A 106 15.31 -4.48 -14.16
CA LEU A 106 16.31 -3.47 -14.50
C LEU A 106 15.73 -2.39 -15.43
N LEU A 107 14.91 -2.80 -16.41
CA LEU A 107 14.25 -1.86 -17.32
C LEU A 107 13.30 -0.93 -16.54
N ILE A 108 12.44 -1.47 -15.68
CA ILE A 108 11.50 -0.68 -14.86
C ILE A 108 12.26 0.32 -13.98
N MET A 109 13.30 -0.14 -13.28
CA MET A 109 14.11 0.72 -12.40
C MET A 109 14.85 1.83 -13.18
N THR A 110 15.41 1.48 -14.33
CA THR A 110 16.12 2.45 -15.19
C THR A 110 15.16 3.49 -15.75
N LEU A 111 13.97 3.09 -16.20
CA LEU A 111 12.93 4.00 -16.68
C LEU A 111 12.43 4.91 -15.56
N ALA A 112 12.09 4.36 -14.40
CA ALA A 112 11.64 5.14 -13.24
C ALA A 112 12.69 6.18 -12.83
N THR A 113 13.96 5.77 -12.75
CA THR A 113 15.08 6.68 -12.41
C THR A 113 15.26 7.74 -13.49
N SER A 114 15.17 7.36 -14.77
CA SER A 114 15.29 8.30 -15.89
C SER A 114 14.18 9.36 -15.87
N ILE A 115 12.94 8.98 -15.57
CA ILE A 115 11.81 9.92 -15.46
C ILE A 115 12.06 10.91 -14.32
N VAL A 116 12.49 10.43 -13.16
CA VAL A 116 12.77 11.29 -12.00
C VAL A 116 13.93 12.26 -12.29
N CYS A 117 14.98 11.81 -12.97
CA CYS A 117 16.14 12.64 -13.29
C CYS A 117 15.89 13.62 -14.46
N LEU A 118 15.12 13.24 -15.47
CA LEU A 118 14.96 14.01 -16.71
C LEU A 118 13.70 14.88 -16.74
N CYS A 119 12.65 14.51 -16.00
CA CYS A 119 11.35 15.18 -16.05
C CYS A 119 10.79 15.57 -14.67
N PRO A 120 11.59 16.17 -13.74
CA PRO A 120 11.12 16.45 -12.39
C PRO A 120 9.93 17.41 -12.33
N ASN A 121 9.85 18.38 -13.25
CA ASN A 121 8.76 19.36 -13.29
C ASN A 121 7.40 18.75 -13.71
N GLU A 122 7.42 17.61 -14.41
CA GLU A 122 6.21 16.95 -14.91
C GLU A 122 5.66 15.92 -13.91
N ILE A 123 6.43 15.57 -12.88
CA ILE A 123 6.05 14.58 -11.85
C ILE A 123 4.70 14.93 -11.21
N PRO A 124 4.44 16.18 -10.75
CA PRO A 124 3.17 16.50 -10.10
C PRO A 124 1.95 16.30 -11.00
N GLN A 125 2.07 16.59 -12.30
CA GLN A 125 0.99 16.34 -13.26
C GLN A 125 0.79 14.85 -13.51
N GLY A 126 1.89 14.10 -13.62
CA GLY A 126 1.87 12.64 -13.73
C GLY A 126 1.18 11.96 -12.55
N GLU A 127 1.47 12.40 -11.32
CA GLU A 127 0.83 11.87 -10.11
C GLU A 127 -0.68 12.09 -10.10
N ILE A 128 -1.16 13.27 -10.53
CA ILE A 128 -2.60 13.55 -10.65
C ILE A 128 -3.26 12.62 -11.68
N ILE A 129 -2.61 12.42 -12.84
CA ILE A 129 -3.12 11.51 -13.87
C ILE A 129 -3.18 10.08 -13.35
N LEU A 130 -2.10 9.60 -12.72
CA LEU A 130 -2.03 8.26 -12.13
C LEU A 130 -3.06 8.05 -11.03
N PHE A 131 -3.31 9.07 -10.21
CA PHE A 131 -4.37 9.05 -9.21
C PHE A 131 -5.75 8.85 -9.84
N TRP A 132 -6.10 9.65 -10.86
CA TRP A 132 -7.38 9.49 -11.55
C TRP A 132 -7.49 8.17 -12.31
N CYS A 133 -6.42 7.72 -12.96
CA CYS A 133 -6.36 6.40 -13.59
C CYS A 133 -6.62 5.29 -12.56
N SER A 134 -6.00 5.36 -11.37
CA SER A 134 -6.18 4.39 -10.30
C SER A 134 -7.60 4.42 -9.75
N PHE A 135 -8.18 5.61 -9.57
CA PHE A 135 -9.55 5.77 -9.09
C PHE A 135 -10.59 5.25 -10.09
N ILE A 136 -10.42 5.56 -11.38
CA ILE A 136 -11.27 5.04 -12.46
C ILE A 136 -11.10 3.52 -12.58
N GLY A 137 -9.86 3.02 -12.52
CA GLY A 137 -9.57 1.58 -12.54
C GLY A 137 -10.23 0.84 -11.38
N PHE A 138 -10.15 1.39 -10.16
CA PHE A 138 -10.87 0.89 -8.99
C PHE A 138 -12.39 0.81 -9.27
N LEU A 139 -13.00 1.90 -9.71
CA LEU A 139 -14.45 1.95 -9.96
C LEU A 139 -14.86 0.97 -11.08
N ALA A 140 -14.10 0.92 -12.18
CA ALA A 140 -14.32 -0.01 -13.27
C ALA A 140 -14.18 -1.46 -12.82
N SER A 141 -13.19 -1.76 -11.98
CA SER A 141 -13.00 -3.10 -11.41
C SER A 141 -14.17 -3.48 -10.50
N LEU A 142 -14.61 -2.58 -9.62
CA LEU A 142 -15.72 -2.82 -8.70
C LEU A 142 -17.02 -3.05 -9.46
N VAL A 143 -17.33 -2.20 -10.45
CA VAL A 143 -18.54 -2.34 -11.28
C VAL A 143 -18.49 -3.63 -12.08
N THR A 144 -17.36 -3.97 -12.69
CA THR A 144 -17.22 -5.20 -13.47
C THR A 144 -17.41 -6.42 -12.58
N VAL A 145 -16.68 -6.47 -11.46
CA VAL A 145 -16.75 -7.55 -10.49
C VAL A 145 -18.14 -7.67 -9.88
N LEU A 146 -18.96 -6.62 -9.79
CA LEU A 146 -20.35 -6.74 -9.32
C LEU A 146 -21.34 -7.14 -10.44
N ALA A 147 -21.09 -6.69 -11.67
CA ALA A 147 -21.98 -6.90 -12.82
C ALA A 147 -21.82 -8.28 -13.47
N THR A 148 -20.60 -8.84 -13.51
CA THR A 148 -20.33 -10.12 -14.17
C THR A 148 -20.62 -11.34 -13.31
N GLN A 149 -21.00 -11.15 -12.04
CA GLN A 149 -21.21 -12.23 -11.08
C GLN A 149 -22.44 -13.04 -11.41
N LYS A 150 -22.21 -14.33 -11.71
CA LYS A 150 -23.27 -15.32 -11.88
C LYS A 150 -23.55 -16.10 -10.60
N HIS A 151 -22.55 -16.25 -9.73
CA HIS A 151 -22.67 -16.97 -8.46
C HIS A 151 -22.13 -16.10 -7.34
N ARG A 152 -22.85 -16.02 -6.22
CA ARG A 152 -22.43 -15.25 -5.04
C ARG A 152 -22.31 -16.20 -3.87
N GLN A 153 -21.17 -16.14 -3.18
CA GLN A 153 -21.01 -16.86 -1.91
C GLN A 153 -22.01 -16.36 -0.88
N THR A 154 -22.43 -17.25 0.02
CA THR A 154 -23.36 -16.88 1.10
C THR A 154 -22.60 -16.09 2.17
N ALA A 155 -23.25 -15.13 2.82
CA ALA A 155 -22.62 -14.34 3.89
C ALA A 155 -22.03 -15.22 5.02
N THR A 156 -22.65 -16.37 5.30
CA THR A 156 -22.13 -17.38 6.24
C THR A 156 -20.76 -17.90 5.82
N GLU A 157 -20.56 -18.19 4.53
CA GLU A 157 -19.28 -18.71 4.04
C GLU A 157 -18.17 -17.67 4.20
N ILE A 158 -18.47 -16.38 4.00
CA ILE A 158 -17.45 -15.33 4.03
C ILE A 158 -17.11 -14.87 5.45
N PHE A 159 -18.11 -14.75 6.32
CA PHE A 159 -17.93 -14.18 7.66
C PHE A 159 -17.76 -15.22 8.76
N ILE A 160 -18.17 -16.47 8.54
CA ILE A 160 -18.18 -17.51 9.58
C ILE A 160 -17.20 -18.63 9.24
N HIS A 161 -17.11 -19.05 7.98
CA HIS A 161 -16.18 -20.08 7.59
C HIS A 161 -14.75 -19.51 7.50
N TYR A 162 -13.83 -20.12 8.23
CA TYR A 162 -12.41 -19.76 8.21
C TYR A 162 -11.62 -20.95 7.68
N ASP A 163 -11.00 -20.78 6.52
CA ASP A 163 -10.15 -21.78 5.89
C ASP A 163 -8.70 -21.26 5.83
N ASN A 164 -7.76 -22.11 6.21
CA ASN A 164 -6.35 -21.75 6.33
C ASN A 164 -5.47 -22.72 5.51
N PRO A 165 -5.24 -22.41 4.22
CA PRO A 165 -4.39 -23.22 3.35
C PRO A 165 -2.89 -22.97 3.56
N SER A 166 -2.48 -22.11 4.50
CA SER A 166 -1.09 -21.64 4.61
C SER A 166 -0.11 -22.66 5.18
N GLY A 167 -0.61 -23.72 5.83
CA GLY A 167 0.20 -24.70 6.57
C GLY A 167 0.71 -24.22 7.93
N TRP A 168 0.45 -22.96 8.30
CA TRP A 168 0.71 -22.41 9.64
C TRP A 168 -0.52 -22.56 10.54
N ASN A 169 -0.34 -22.46 11.86
CA ASN A 169 -1.49 -22.37 12.76
C ASN A 169 -2.30 -21.10 12.48
N ASP A 170 -3.60 -21.10 12.82
CA ASP A 170 -4.52 -20.00 12.47
C ASP A 170 -4.06 -18.62 12.97
N PRO A 171 -3.56 -18.46 14.21
CA PRO A 171 -3.07 -17.17 14.67
C PRO A 171 -1.85 -16.67 13.89
N THR A 172 -0.91 -17.54 13.55
CA THR A 172 0.27 -17.17 12.78
C THR A 172 -0.09 -16.85 11.33
N ALA A 173 -0.97 -17.64 10.70
CA ALA A 173 -1.49 -17.37 9.37
C ALA A 173 -2.19 -16.00 9.30
N PHE A 174 -3.01 -15.69 10.31
CA PHE A 174 -3.65 -14.39 10.43
C PHE A 174 -2.66 -13.22 10.53
N ILE A 175 -1.61 -13.36 11.36
CA ILE A 175 -0.58 -12.31 11.52
C ILE A 175 0.22 -12.11 10.23
N ILE A 176 0.56 -13.19 9.51
CA ILE A 176 1.26 -13.13 8.22
C ILE A 176 0.39 -12.42 7.17
N GLY A 177 -0.89 -12.76 7.10
CA GLY A 177 -1.86 -12.10 6.22
C GLY A 177 -1.99 -10.61 6.54
N LEU A 178 -2.19 -10.28 7.81
CA LEU A 178 -2.27 -8.90 8.29
C LEU A 178 -1.01 -8.10 7.93
N GLY A 179 0.19 -8.66 8.16
CA GLY A 179 1.46 -8.02 7.84
C GLY A 179 1.61 -7.71 6.35
N THR A 180 1.12 -8.59 5.48
CA THR A 180 1.14 -8.37 4.03
C THR A 180 0.19 -7.24 3.64
N CYS A 181 -1.01 -7.18 4.23
CA CYS A 181 -1.94 -6.06 4.05
C CYS A 181 -1.36 -4.73 4.55
N MET A 182 -0.47 -4.75 5.55
CA MET A 182 0.16 -3.54 6.05
C MET A 182 1.07 -2.85 5.02
N TYR A 183 1.61 -3.61 4.07
CA TYR A 183 2.43 -3.08 2.98
C TYR A 183 1.71 -2.00 2.16
N ALA A 184 0.38 -2.11 2.00
CA ALA A 184 -0.43 -1.17 1.22
C ALA A 184 -0.43 0.27 1.78
N TYR A 185 -0.08 0.44 3.06
CA TYR A 185 -0.09 1.73 3.76
C TYR A 185 1.32 2.20 4.19
N LEU A 186 2.37 1.65 3.58
CA LEU A 186 3.75 1.93 3.98
C LEU A 186 4.19 3.39 3.77
N ALA A 187 3.65 4.06 2.74
CA ALA A 187 4.13 5.37 2.27
C ALA A 187 3.32 6.59 2.78
N ILE A 188 2.58 6.44 3.89
CA ILE A 188 1.74 7.53 4.43
C ILE A 188 2.57 8.76 4.83
N ASP A 189 3.80 8.56 5.25
CA ASP A 189 4.73 9.62 5.64
C ASP A 189 5.34 10.38 4.44
N GLY A 190 5.04 9.97 3.20
CA GLY A 190 5.51 10.64 1.99
C GLY A 190 5.24 12.15 1.98
N ALA A 191 4.07 12.58 2.46
CA ALA A 191 3.70 13.99 2.54
C ALA A 191 4.61 14.81 3.47
N THR A 192 5.31 14.17 4.42
CA THR A 192 6.24 14.84 5.33
C THR A 192 7.53 15.25 4.63
N HIS A 193 7.94 14.54 3.57
CA HIS A 193 9.20 14.80 2.86
C HIS A 193 9.17 16.01 1.93
N ILE A 194 7.96 16.48 1.60
CA ILE A 194 7.72 17.69 0.78
C ILE A 194 7.08 18.81 1.60
N ALA A 195 7.17 18.75 2.93
CA ALA A 195 6.48 19.69 3.81
C ALA A 195 6.86 21.16 3.53
N GLU A 196 8.09 21.43 3.11
CA GLU A 196 8.54 22.80 2.76
C GLU A 196 7.87 23.39 1.51
N GLU A 197 7.34 22.55 0.62
CA GLU A 197 6.65 22.96 -0.61
C GLU A 197 5.13 23.11 -0.41
N VAL A 198 4.61 22.64 0.72
CA VAL A 198 3.19 22.67 1.04
C VAL A 198 2.82 24.00 1.70
N PRO A 199 1.79 24.72 1.23
CA PRO A 199 1.30 25.91 1.93
C PRO A 199 0.74 25.52 3.29
N SER A 200 1.15 26.20 4.37
CA SER A 200 0.72 25.90 5.75
C SER A 200 0.94 24.42 6.17
N PRO A 201 2.19 23.93 6.19
CA PRO A 201 2.49 22.51 6.32
C PRO A 201 2.01 21.90 7.65
N GLY A 202 2.07 22.64 8.75
CA GLY A 202 1.58 22.17 10.06
C GLY A 202 0.08 21.87 10.11
N ARG A 203 -0.71 22.28 9.10
CA ARG A 203 -2.13 21.91 8.96
C ARG A 203 -2.39 21.00 7.77
N ASN A 204 -1.72 21.24 6.66
CA ASN A 204 -2.02 20.55 5.40
C ASN A 204 -1.35 19.18 5.29
N VAL A 205 -0.14 18.99 5.84
CA VAL A 205 0.53 17.67 5.87
C VAL A 205 -0.26 16.66 6.73
N PRO A 206 -0.66 16.98 7.98
CA PRO A 206 -1.50 16.09 8.79
C PRO A 206 -2.83 15.73 8.12
N LYS A 207 -3.48 16.71 7.48
CA LYS A 207 -4.73 16.50 6.74
C LYS A 207 -4.53 15.58 5.54
N ALA A 208 -3.46 15.77 4.76
CA ALA A 208 -3.15 14.91 3.63
C ALA A 208 -2.97 13.45 4.07
N MET A 209 -2.21 13.21 5.15
CA MET A 209 -2.02 11.87 5.71
C MET A 209 -3.35 11.22 6.15
N GLY A 210 -4.19 11.98 6.86
CA GLY A 210 -5.50 11.49 7.31
C GLY A 210 -6.46 11.19 6.15
N VAL A 211 -6.52 12.06 5.14
CA VAL A 211 -7.36 11.86 3.95
C VAL A 211 -6.90 10.64 3.15
N THR A 212 -5.60 10.46 2.94
CA THR A 212 -5.05 9.28 2.24
C THR A 212 -5.48 7.98 2.93
N MET A 213 -5.41 7.93 4.25
CA MET A 213 -5.85 6.77 5.03
C MET A 213 -7.34 6.52 4.88
N LEU A 214 -8.18 7.55 5.04
CA LEU A 214 -9.63 7.44 4.91
C LEU A 214 -10.06 6.98 3.51
N VAL A 215 -9.49 7.57 2.46
CA VAL A 215 -9.74 7.17 1.06
C VAL A 215 -9.33 5.72 0.84
N GLY A 216 -8.17 5.30 1.37
CA GLY A 216 -7.73 3.92 1.32
C GLY A 216 -8.72 2.95 1.98
N MET A 217 -9.20 3.27 3.19
CA MET A 217 -10.17 2.42 3.90
C MET A 217 -11.52 2.33 3.17
N ILE A 218 -12.03 3.46 2.69
CA ILE A 218 -13.31 3.53 1.97
C ILE A 218 -13.25 2.78 0.64
N THR A 219 -12.08 2.68 0.01
CA THR A 219 -11.91 1.97 -1.26
C THR A 219 -11.63 0.47 -1.05
N VAL A 220 -10.71 0.12 -0.14
CA VAL A 220 -10.27 -1.28 0.06
C VAL A 220 -11.36 -2.19 0.64
N ILE A 221 -12.19 -1.69 1.55
CA ILE A 221 -13.26 -2.47 2.20
C ILE A 221 -14.29 -2.98 1.18
N PRO A 222 -14.97 -2.11 0.39
CA PRO A 222 -15.95 -2.58 -0.59
C PRO A 222 -15.30 -3.41 -1.70
N TRP A 223 -14.06 -3.11 -2.09
CA TRP A 223 -13.31 -3.88 -3.07
C TRP A 223 -13.07 -5.33 -2.60
N THR A 224 -12.57 -5.46 -1.37
CA THR A 224 -12.28 -6.77 -0.76
C THR A 224 -13.58 -7.56 -0.55
N LEU A 225 -14.63 -6.92 -0.05
CA LEU A 225 -15.93 -7.55 0.10
C LEU A 225 -16.46 -8.06 -1.25
N ALA A 226 -16.38 -7.25 -2.31
CA ALA A 226 -16.76 -7.70 -3.64
C ALA A 226 -16.03 -8.99 -3.98
N PHE A 227 -14.69 -9.03 -3.88
CA PHE A 227 -13.94 -10.24 -4.19
C PHE A 227 -14.27 -11.46 -3.34
N LEU A 228 -14.47 -11.29 -2.04
CA LEU A 228 -14.86 -12.39 -1.16
C LEU A 228 -16.21 -13.00 -1.58
N PHE A 229 -17.16 -12.18 -2.02
CA PHE A 229 -18.43 -12.68 -2.56
C PHE A 229 -18.30 -13.37 -3.92
N THR A 230 -17.27 -13.02 -4.70
CA THR A 230 -17.05 -13.53 -6.06
C THR A 230 -16.16 -14.76 -6.16
N THR A 231 -15.28 -14.95 -5.18
CA THR A 231 -14.29 -16.03 -5.20
C THR A 231 -14.99 -17.33 -4.81
N THR A 232 -14.89 -18.34 -5.67
CA THR A 232 -15.56 -19.63 -5.47
C THR A 232 -14.61 -20.75 -5.10
N ASP A 233 -13.36 -20.67 -5.56
CA ASP A 233 -12.35 -21.69 -5.29
C ASP A 233 -11.09 -21.02 -4.72
N ASN A 234 -11.00 -21.01 -3.38
CA ASN A 234 -9.86 -20.48 -2.63
C ASN A 234 -8.59 -21.31 -2.85
N SER A 235 -8.71 -22.60 -3.13
CA SER A 235 -7.56 -23.49 -3.37
C SER A 235 -6.88 -23.20 -4.71
N ALA A 236 -7.67 -22.90 -5.74
CA ALA A 236 -7.17 -22.44 -7.03
C ALA A 236 -6.52 -21.06 -6.95
N VAL A 237 -7.04 -20.16 -6.10
CA VAL A 237 -6.42 -18.85 -5.86
C VAL A 237 -5.10 -18.99 -5.11
N ALA A 238 -5.04 -19.83 -4.07
CA ALA A 238 -3.84 -20.04 -3.25
C ALA A 238 -2.69 -20.71 -4.02
N SER A 239 -3.01 -21.58 -4.99
CA SER A 239 -2.02 -22.27 -5.83
C SER A 239 -1.62 -21.49 -7.10
N SER A 240 -2.29 -20.38 -7.38
CA SER A 240 -2.02 -19.58 -8.59
C SER A 240 -0.73 -18.79 -8.48
N ALA A 241 0.01 -18.71 -9.59
CA ALA A 241 1.16 -17.83 -9.71
C ALA A 241 0.79 -16.34 -9.69
N ILE A 242 -0.46 -16.01 -10.06
CA ILE A 242 -1.04 -14.67 -9.93
C ILE A 242 -2.43 -14.80 -9.29
N PRO A 243 -2.52 -14.77 -7.94
CA PRO A 243 -3.78 -14.98 -7.23
C PRO A 243 -4.87 -13.99 -7.65
N ILE A 244 -4.53 -12.71 -7.80
CA ILE A 244 -5.49 -11.66 -8.17
C ILE A 244 -6.09 -11.87 -9.58
N HIS A 245 -5.30 -12.36 -10.53
CA HIS A 245 -5.78 -12.69 -11.87
C HIS A 245 -6.78 -13.84 -11.82
N THR A 246 -6.49 -14.89 -11.03
CA THR A 246 -7.42 -16.02 -10.86
C THR A 246 -8.73 -15.58 -10.24
N VAL A 247 -8.70 -14.67 -9.26
CA VAL A 247 -9.91 -14.09 -8.68
C VAL A 247 -10.72 -13.33 -9.75
N TYR A 248 -10.08 -12.47 -10.55
CA TYR A 248 -10.77 -11.78 -11.65
C TYR A 248 -11.29 -12.75 -12.71
N LEU A 249 -10.59 -13.84 -12.98
CA LEU A 249 -11.01 -14.87 -13.92
C LEU A 249 -12.26 -15.61 -13.41
N GLN A 250 -12.29 -15.99 -12.12
CA GLN A 250 -13.47 -16.56 -11.47
C GLN A 250 -14.65 -15.57 -11.51
N ALA A 251 -14.37 -14.28 -11.32
CA ALA A 251 -15.40 -13.25 -11.28
C ALA A 251 -15.99 -12.88 -12.66
N THR A 252 -15.17 -12.83 -13.71
CA THR A 252 -15.57 -12.36 -15.04
C THR A 252 -15.82 -13.50 -16.03
N ASN A 253 -15.26 -14.69 -15.76
CA ASN A 253 -15.21 -15.82 -16.66
C ASN A 253 -14.65 -15.45 -18.06
N ASN A 254 -13.77 -14.44 -18.11
CA ASN A 254 -13.14 -13.94 -19.34
C ASN A 254 -11.68 -13.59 -19.08
N GLN A 255 -10.78 -14.29 -19.75
CA GLN A 255 -9.32 -14.15 -19.61
C GLN A 255 -8.81 -12.75 -20.00
N THR A 256 -9.39 -12.13 -21.02
CA THR A 256 -8.98 -10.79 -21.46
C THR A 256 -9.38 -9.75 -20.43
N ALA A 257 -10.61 -9.84 -19.90
CA ALA A 257 -11.07 -8.93 -18.84
C ALA A 257 -10.22 -9.09 -17.57
N ALA A 258 -9.92 -10.33 -17.18
CA ALA A 258 -9.08 -10.61 -16.02
C ALA A 258 -7.65 -10.08 -16.17
N THR A 259 -7.07 -10.17 -17.37
CA THR A 259 -5.74 -9.60 -17.66
C THR A 259 -5.75 -8.09 -17.53
N VAL A 260 -6.73 -7.40 -18.13
CA VAL A 260 -6.79 -5.93 -18.12
C VAL A 260 -6.89 -5.36 -16.70
N PHE A 261 -7.61 -6.02 -15.79
CA PHE A 261 -7.68 -5.56 -14.38
C PHE A 261 -6.48 -5.99 -13.53
N THR A 262 -5.62 -6.87 -14.03
CA THR A 262 -4.40 -7.31 -13.35
C THR A 262 -3.19 -6.45 -13.72
N THR A 263 -3.20 -5.83 -14.91
CA THR A 263 -2.15 -4.92 -15.43
C THR A 263 -2.34 -3.48 -14.99
#